data_AF-A0A974PHW2-F1
#
_entry.id   AF-A0A974PHW2-F1
#
_cell.length_a   1.000
_cell.length_b   1.000
_cell.length_c   1.000
_cell.angle_alpha   90.00
_cell.angle_beta   90.00
_cell.angle_gamma   90.00
#
_symmetry.space_group_name_H-M   'P 1'
#
loop_
_entity.id
_entity.type
_entity.pdbx_description
1 polymer ?
#
loop_
_entity_poly.entity_id
_entity_poly.type
_entity_poly.pdbx_seq_one_letter_code
_entity_poly.pdbx_strand_id
1 'polypeptide(L)'
;MHLKWKVLLYAGAGYVVALVTSAFVPELISLLLPVAGAGAAVIGGGRNRINLPAEVLPAGQEQEAPALSPAAGSPERGGSASGAAAAGGQAPAGQGSAEVSAEFAPVVEYLSILEDMIISEGQKDTLDNEIVEKSLALFARLQRVIPLLQELSNGEINHTVRRLVLKDLNGVINPFLRLGGEAKTRNRRMLLNGLRDVDSKISEIASTIEHKDLMELQTKAELIHQRYSSSEL
;
A
#
# COMPACT_ATOMS: atom_id res chain seq x y z
N MET A 1 -31.19 49.93 26.21
CA MET A 1 -31.27 48.71 27.05
C MET A 1 -31.97 47.51 26.37
N HIS A 2 -32.81 47.68 25.33
CA HIS A 2 -33.57 46.59 24.69
C HIS A 2 -32.76 45.55 23.88
N LEU A 3 -31.53 45.86 23.48
CA LEU A 3 -30.74 44.94 22.65
C LEU A 3 -30.18 43.76 23.45
N LYS A 4 -29.77 44.00 24.69
CA LYS A 4 -29.22 42.96 25.58
C LYS A 4 -30.29 41.93 25.99
N TRP A 5 -31.52 42.38 26.23
CA TRP A 5 -32.65 41.51 26.53
C TRP A 5 -33.01 40.62 25.34
N LYS A 6 -33.04 41.18 24.12
CA LYS A 6 -33.29 40.39 22.91
C LYS A 6 -32.23 39.31 22.71
N VAL A 7 -30.94 39.64 22.89
CA VAL A 7 -29.84 38.68 22.75
C VAL A 7 -29.95 37.55 23.79
N LEU A 8 -30.32 37.86 25.04
CA LEU A 8 -30.58 36.84 26.06
C LEU A 8 -31.79 35.97 25.74
N LEU A 9 -32.84 36.54 25.14
CA LEU A 9 -34.04 35.82 24.72
C LEU A 9 -33.74 34.84 23.56
N TYR A 10 -32.94 35.27 22.57
CA TYR A 10 -32.51 34.41 21.47
C TYR A 10 -31.53 33.33 21.92
N ALA A 11 -30.61 33.64 22.84
CA ALA A 11 -29.70 32.66 23.42
C ALA A 11 -30.45 31.60 24.26
N GLY A 12 -31.44 32.03 25.06
CA GLY A 12 -32.28 31.14 25.84
C GLY A 12 -33.15 30.23 24.95
N ALA A 13 -33.76 30.79 23.90
CA ALA A 13 -34.54 30.01 22.93
C ALA A 13 -33.67 28.96 22.19
N GLY A 14 -32.43 29.32 21.83
CA GLY A 14 -31.47 28.38 21.23
C GLY A 14 -31.09 27.22 22.15
N TYR A 15 -30.91 27.49 23.45
CA TYR A 15 -30.56 26.46 24.43
C TYR A 15 -31.71 25.47 24.68
N VAL A 16 -32.95 25.96 24.72
CA VAL A 16 -34.14 25.10 24.88
C VAL A 16 -34.35 24.21 23.64
N VAL A 17 -34.14 24.74 22.43
CA VAL A 17 -34.19 23.95 21.20
C VAL A 17 -33.09 22.89 21.17
N ALA A 18 -31.87 23.21 21.60
CA ALA A 18 -30.77 22.25 21.68
C ALA A 18 -31.06 21.11 22.66
N LEU A 19 -31.65 21.40 23.83
CA LEU A 19 -32.02 20.38 24.82
C LEU A 19 -33.14 19.46 24.34
N VAL A 20 -34.15 19.99 23.65
CA VAL A 20 -35.25 19.17 23.09
C VAL A 20 -34.75 18.30 21.93
N THR A 21 -33.77 18.77 21.17
CA THR A 21 -33.18 18.01 20.05
C THR A 21 -32.15 16.96 20.53
N SER A 22 -31.59 17.13 21.73
CA SER A 22 -30.57 16.25 22.32
C SER A 22 -31.07 14.84 22.66
N ALA A 23 -32.37 14.62 22.80
CA ALA A 23 -32.93 13.33 23.23
C ALA A 23 -33.44 12.45 22.08
N PHE A 24 -33.42 12.93 20.82
CA PHE A 24 -34.11 12.24 19.72
C PHE A 24 -33.43 12.33 18.34
N VAL A 25 -32.12 12.56 18.26
CA VAL A 25 -31.39 12.56 16.98
C VAL A 25 -30.03 11.82 17.11
N PRO A 26 -29.87 10.64 16.48
CA PRO A 26 -28.59 9.94 16.38
C PRO A 26 -27.53 10.78 15.65
N GLU A 27 -26.25 10.59 16.02
CA GLU A 27 -25.03 11.37 15.76
C GLU A 27 -24.71 11.89 14.32
N LEU A 28 -25.56 11.68 13.31
CA LEU A 28 -25.23 11.93 11.91
C LEU A 28 -25.44 13.38 11.39
N ILE A 29 -26.09 14.28 12.15
CA ILE A 29 -26.46 15.62 11.64
C ILE A 29 -25.68 16.78 12.30
N SER A 30 -25.02 16.58 13.45
CA SER A 30 -24.17 17.60 14.08
C SER A 30 -22.95 18.01 13.24
N LEU A 31 -22.62 17.25 12.19
CA LEU A 31 -21.54 17.54 11.26
C LEU A 31 -21.89 18.62 10.22
N LEU A 32 -23.16 19.04 10.09
CA LEU A 32 -23.59 19.95 9.00
C LEU A 32 -23.76 21.41 9.45
N LEU A 33 -23.82 21.69 10.75
CA LEU A 33 -23.94 23.07 11.25
C LEU A 33 -22.77 24.02 10.89
N PRO A 34 -21.49 23.59 10.83
CA PRO A 34 -20.39 24.46 10.40
C PRO A 34 -20.50 24.88 8.94
N VAL A 35 -21.17 24.08 8.10
CA VAL A 35 -21.29 24.30 6.65
C VAL A 35 -22.33 25.38 6.33
N ALA A 36 -23.40 25.49 7.12
CA ALA A 36 -24.43 26.51 6.90
C ALA A 36 -23.97 27.94 7.31
N GLY A 37 -23.11 28.06 8.34
CA GLY A 37 -22.58 29.36 8.79
C GLY A 37 -21.59 29.99 7.81
N ALA A 38 -20.79 29.18 7.12
CA ALA A 38 -19.81 29.65 6.13
C ALA A 38 -20.45 30.19 4.84
N GLY A 39 -21.68 29.74 4.50
CA GLY A 39 -22.39 30.17 3.29
C GLY A 39 -22.90 31.62 3.33
N ALA A 40 -23.23 32.15 4.52
CA ALA A 40 -23.79 33.50 4.65
C ALA A 40 -22.72 34.62 4.55
N ALA A 41 -21.44 34.31 4.75
CA ALA A 41 -20.36 35.30 4.72
C ALA A 41 -19.90 35.66 3.29
N VAL A 42 -20.21 34.83 2.29
CA VAL A 42 -19.74 35.01 0.90
C VAL A 42 -20.65 35.94 0.08
N ILE A 43 -21.90 36.16 0.50
CA ILE A 43 -22.89 36.95 -0.28
C ILE A 43 -22.91 38.45 0.11
N GLY A 44 -22.27 38.85 1.23
CA GLY A 44 -22.34 40.24 1.74
C GLY A 44 -21.08 41.10 1.65
N GLY A 45 -19.95 40.56 1.19
CA GLY A 45 -18.64 41.26 1.24
C GLY A 45 -18.39 42.17 0.04
N GLY A 46 -18.76 43.45 0.15
CA GLY A 46 -18.51 44.48 -0.86
C GLY A 46 -17.04 44.61 -1.28
N ARG A 47 -16.84 44.76 -2.59
CA ARG A 47 -15.56 45.02 -3.26
C ARG A 47 -14.84 46.23 -2.65
N ASN A 48 -13.67 46.01 -2.06
CA ASN A 48 -12.67 47.06 -1.90
C ASN A 48 -11.39 46.64 -2.62
N ARG A 49 -11.01 47.40 -3.65
CA ARG A 49 -9.80 47.20 -4.46
C ARG A 49 -8.60 47.69 -3.67
N ILE A 50 -7.62 46.83 -3.43
CA ILE A 50 -6.31 47.25 -2.91
C ILE A 50 -5.26 46.91 -3.98
N ASN A 51 -4.67 47.98 -4.52
CA ASN A 51 -3.51 47.98 -5.41
C ASN A 51 -2.27 47.51 -4.64
N LEU A 52 -1.45 46.63 -5.23
CA LEU A 52 -0.02 46.55 -4.90
C LEU A 52 0.81 46.55 -6.20
N PRO A 53 1.93 47.31 -6.27
CA PRO A 53 2.78 47.40 -7.45
C PRO A 53 3.78 46.25 -7.52
N ALA A 54 4.00 45.72 -8.72
CA ALA A 54 5.07 44.78 -9.02
C ALA A 54 6.36 45.56 -9.32
N GLU A 55 7.33 45.44 -8.42
CA GLU A 55 8.73 45.80 -8.65
C GLU A 55 9.51 44.49 -8.83
N VAL A 56 10.21 44.33 -9.97
CA VAL A 56 11.58 43.81 -10.16
C VAL A 56 11.84 43.71 -11.68
N LEU A 57 12.79 44.52 -12.16
CA LEU A 57 13.55 44.39 -13.43
C LEU A 57 14.97 43.86 -13.08
N PRO A 58 15.92 43.59 -14.01
CA PRO A 58 15.90 43.11 -15.40
C PRO A 58 16.96 41.99 -15.71
N ALA A 59 16.86 41.41 -16.93
CA ALA A 59 17.90 40.88 -17.84
C ALA A 59 19.20 40.18 -17.33
N GLY A 60 19.46 38.97 -17.87
CA GLY A 60 20.77 38.30 -17.80
C GLY A 60 20.85 36.93 -18.47
N GLN A 61 21.13 36.94 -19.78
CA GLN A 61 21.94 36.02 -20.61
C GLN A 61 21.87 34.47 -20.52
N GLU A 62 21.55 33.92 -21.70
CA GLU A 62 22.26 32.87 -22.47
C GLU A 62 22.64 31.56 -21.76
N GLN A 63 21.94 30.48 -22.14
CA GLN A 63 22.37 29.11 -21.84
C GLN A 63 22.38 28.27 -23.12
N GLU A 64 23.60 27.87 -23.46
CA GLU A 64 24.09 27.09 -24.59
C GLU A 64 23.55 25.65 -24.56
N ALA A 65 23.09 25.16 -25.71
CA ALA A 65 22.65 23.77 -25.90
C ALA A 65 23.72 22.99 -26.69
N PRO A 66 24.18 21.81 -26.25
CA PRO A 66 25.07 20.98 -27.04
C PRO A 66 24.31 19.83 -27.70
N ALA A 67 24.36 19.73 -29.03
CA ALA A 67 24.18 18.47 -29.73
C ALA A 67 24.74 18.56 -31.15
N LEU A 68 25.60 17.59 -31.50
CA LEU A 68 25.72 16.87 -32.77
C LEU A 68 27.21 16.60 -33.15
N SER A 69 27.64 15.36 -32.92
CA SER A 69 28.66 14.70 -33.77
C SER A 69 28.01 14.27 -35.09
N PRO A 70 28.76 14.16 -36.21
CA PRO A 70 29.42 12.88 -36.50
C PRO A 70 30.73 12.95 -37.33
N ALA A 71 31.42 11.81 -37.32
CA ALA A 71 32.15 11.17 -38.43
C ALA A 71 33.70 11.15 -38.46
N ALA A 72 34.17 9.90 -38.57
CA ALA A 72 35.27 9.37 -39.41
C ALA A 72 36.70 9.29 -38.85
N GLY A 73 37.24 8.07 -38.85
CA GLY A 73 38.68 7.77 -38.76
C GLY A 73 38.99 6.36 -38.25
N SER A 74 39.12 5.39 -39.16
CA SER A 74 39.56 4.00 -38.93
C SER A 74 41.09 3.89 -38.69
N PRO A 75 41.70 2.68 -38.72
CA PRO A 75 41.96 1.72 -37.63
C PRO A 75 43.48 1.58 -37.32
N GLU A 76 43.90 0.75 -36.35
CA GLU A 76 44.99 -0.24 -36.48
C GLU A 76 45.35 -0.94 -35.14
N ARG A 77 45.01 -2.23 -35.10
CA ARG A 77 45.84 -3.42 -34.80
C ARG A 77 46.92 -3.41 -33.69
N GLY A 78 46.77 -4.39 -32.79
CA GLY A 78 47.81 -5.01 -31.96
C GLY A 78 47.30 -5.20 -30.54
N GLY A 79 47.26 -6.36 -29.90
CA GLY A 79 47.78 -7.70 -30.16
C GLY A 79 47.80 -8.43 -28.81
N SER A 80 47.62 -9.75 -28.87
CA SER A 80 47.96 -10.75 -27.84
C SER A 80 46.91 -11.14 -26.78
N ALA A 81 46.61 -12.43 -26.86
CA ALA A 81 45.83 -13.29 -25.99
C ALA A 81 46.54 -13.67 -24.68
N SER A 82 45.73 -14.05 -23.68
CA SER A 82 45.86 -15.21 -22.78
C SER A 82 44.67 -15.14 -21.80
N GLY A 83 43.82 -16.13 -21.53
CA GLY A 83 44.00 -17.58 -21.55
C GLY A 83 44.23 -18.12 -20.13
N ALA A 84 43.16 -18.40 -19.37
CA ALA A 84 43.06 -19.37 -18.23
C ALA A 84 41.73 -19.12 -17.46
N ALA A 85 40.71 -19.97 -17.49
CA ALA A 85 40.57 -21.32 -16.90
C ALA A 85 40.13 -21.32 -15.42
N ALA A 86 38.85 -21.70 -15.23
CA ALA A 86 38.18 -22.39 -14.13
C ALA A 86 38.77 -22.41 -12.71
N ALA A 87 37.93 -22.02 -11.74
CA ALA A 87 37.88 -22.64 -10.42
C ALA A 87 36.44 -22.64 -9.89
N GLY A 88 35.85 -23.83 -9.82
CA GLY A 88 34.62 -24.08 -9.09
C GLY A 88 34.87 -23.95 -7.59
N GLY A 89 34.05 -23.13 -6.93
CA GLY A 89 33.99 -23.01 -5.49
C GLY A 89 32.60 -23.41 -5.02
N GLN A 90 32.48 -24.66 -4.58
CA GLN A 90 31.36 -25.16 -3.78
C GLN A 90 31.24 -24.31 -2.51
N ALA A 91 30.12 -23.61 -2.32
CA ALA A 91 29.73 -23.03 -1.05
C ALA A 91 28.77 -23.99 -0.31
N PRO A 92 28.82 -24.03 1.03
CA PRO A 92 28.29 -25.14 1.82
C PRO A 92 26.76 -25.13 1.90
N ALA A 93 26.18 -26.30 1.68
CA ALA A 93 24.79 -26.61 2.02
C ALA A 93 24.64 -26.62 3.56
N GLY A 94 23.71 -25.80 4.06
CA GLY A 94 23.47 -25.71 5.50
C GLY A 94 22.51 -24.63 5.93
N GLN A 95 21.27 -24.63 5.44
CA GLN A 95 20.12 -24.19 6.22
C GLN A 95 18.84 -24.74 5.59
N GLY A 96 18.01 -25.37 6.41
CA GLY A 96 16.72 -25.95 6.03
C GLY A 96 15.68 -24.89 5.67
N SER A 97 15.91 -24.17 4.58
CA SER A 97 14.83 -23.62 3.80
C SER A 97 14.15 -24.83 3.18
N ALA A 98 12.91 -25.13 3.59
CA ALA A 98 12.00 -25.83 2.69
C ALA A 98 12.21 -25.18 1.32
N GLU A 99 12.68 -25.97 0.35
CA GLU A 99 13.13 -25.50 -0.94
C GLU A 99 11.97 -24.71 -1.54
N VAL A 100 11.97 -23.39 -1.34
CA VAL A 100 10.89 -22.51 -1.77
C VAL A 100 10.85 -22.76 -3.25
N SER A 101 9.81 -23.47 -3.70
CA SER A 101 9.74 -23.97 -5.07
C SER A 101 10.15 -22.83 -6.00
N ALA A 102 10.99 -23.11 -7.00
CA ALA A 102 11.55 -22.09 -7.92
C ALA A 102 10.47 -21.15 -8.49
N GLU A 103 9.20 -21.58 -8.47
CA GLU A 103 8.02 -20.78 -8.72
C GLU A 103 7.91 -19.52 -7.83
N PHE A 104 8.06 -19.62 -6.51
CA PHE A 104 7.86 -18.51 -5.58
C PHE A 104 9.14 -17.75 -5.20
N ALA A 105 10.31 -18.24 -5.60
CA ALA A 105 11.59 -17.54 -5.41
C ALA A 105 11.54 -16.03 -5.77
N PRO A 106 11.07 -15.62 -6.98
CA PRO A 106 10.99 -14.19 -7.33
C PRO A 106 9.95 -13.41 -6.52
N VAL A 107 8.92 -14.10 -5.99
CA VAL A 107 7.88 -13.47 -5.17
C VAL A 107 8.45 -13.11 -3.79
N VAL A 108 9.18 -14.04 -3.18
CA VAL A 108 9.80 -13.86 -1.85
C VAL A 108 10.90 -12.78 -1.90
N GLU A 109 11.75 -12.83 -2.92
CA GLU A 109 12.79 -11.81 -3.13
C GLU A 109 12.16 -10.42 -3.28
N TYR A 110 11.12 -10.31 -4.12
CA TYR A 110 10.45 -9.03 -4.32
C TYR A 110 9.75 -8.51 -3.06
N LEU A 111 9.13 -9.38 -2.26
CA LEU A 111 8.56 -9.00 -0.97
C LEU A 111 9.62 -8.46 -0.02
N SER A 112 10.82 -9.06 -0.01
CA SER A 112 11.93 -8.59 0.82
C SER A 112 12.40 -7.19 0.40
N ILE A 113 12.51 -6.94 -0.91
CA ILE A 113 12.85 -5.60 -1.45
C ILE A 113 11.78 -4.56 -1.08
N LEU A 114 10.50 -4.93 -1.20
CA LEU A 114 9.41 -4.04 -0.83
C LEU A 114 9.40 -3.74 0.68
N GLU A 115 9.68 -4.74 1.51
CA GLU A 115 9.79 -4.61 2.96
C GLU A 115 10.88 -3.61 3.34
N ASP A 116 12.10 -3.79 2.82
CA ASP A 116 13.23 -2.88 3.07
C ASP A 116 12.91 -1.45 2.62
N MET A 117 12.27 -1.31 1.47
CA MET A 117 11.90 0.00 0.94
C MET A 117 10.86 0.70 1.83
N ILE A 118 9.84 -0.02 2.29
CA ILE A 118 8.81 0.53 3.19
C ILE A 118 9.41 0.88 4.56
N ILE A 119 10.26 0.02 5.11
CA ILE A 119 10.96 0.30 6.38
C ILE A 119 11.81 1.57 6.23
N SER A 120 12.55 1.70 5.13
CA SER A 120 13.37 2.89 4.88
C SER A 120 12.54 4.17 4.77
N GLU A 121 11.34 4.09 4.18
CA GLU A 121 10.45 5.25 4.02
C GLU A 121 9.72 5.60 5.33
N GLY A 122 9.43 4.59 6.16
CA GLY A 122 8.95 4.76 7.53
C GLY A 122 9.98 5.43 8.43
N GLN A 123 11.25 5.02 8.36
CA GLN A 123 12.35 5.63 9.13
C GLN A 123 12.63 7.09 8.77
N LYS A 124 12.30 7.52 7.55
CA LYS A 124 12.44 8.91 7.11
C LYS A 124 11.28 9.80 7.57
N ASP A 125 10.33 9.28 8.35
CA ASP A 125 9.07 9.95 8.73
C ASP A 125 8.26 10.49 7.54
N THR A 126 8.48 9.93 6.34
CA THR A 126 7.77 10.34 5.12
C THR A 126 6.52 9.51 4.85
N LEU A 127 6.36 8.42 5.59
CA LEU A 127 5.30 7.44 5.41
C LEU A 127 4.49 7.34 6.69
N ASP A 128 3.17 7.34 6.57
CA ASP A 128 2.29 7.20 7.72
C ASP A 128 2.54 5.86 8.43
N ASN A 129 2.62 5.88 9.77
CA ASN A 129 2.87 4.67 10.56
C ASN A 129 1.84 3.55 10.30
N GLU A 130 0.57 3.92 10.08
CA GLU A 130 -0.48 2.95 9.73
C GLU A 130 -0.18 2.20 8.42
N ILE A 131 0.40 2.88 7.42
CA ILE A 131 0.74 2.26 6.14
C ILE A 131 1.89 1.27 6.35
N VAL A 132 2.91 1.66 7.11
CA VAL A 132 4.07 0.82 7.45
C VAL A 132 3.58 -0.45 8.15
N GLU A 133 2.79 -0.32 9.21
CA GLU A 133 2.28 -1.46 9.98
C GLU A 133 1.44 -2.41 9.12
N LYS A 134 0.50 -1.88 8.34
CA LYS A 134 -0.39 -2.71 7.51
C LYS A 134 0.33 -3.41 6.37
N SER A 135 1.30 -2.76 5.75
CA SER A 135 2.10 -3.37 4.69
C SER A 135 3.03 -4.44 5.23
N LEU A 136 3.71 -4.20 6.36
CA LEU A 136 4.56 -5.18 7.02
C LEU A 136 3.75 -6.41 7.46
N ALA A 137 2.56 -6.19 8.05
CA ALA A 137 1.66 -7.28 8.44
C ALA A 137 1.23 -8.12 7.22
N LEU A 138 0.94 -7.47 6.09
CA LEU A 138 0.60 -8.15 4.83
C LEU A 138 1.77 -8.98 4.30
N PHE A 139 2.99 -8.44 4.33
CA PHE A 139 4.20 -9.15 3.87
C PHE A 139 4.48 -10.38 4.73
N ALA A 140 4.43 -10.25 6.06
CA ALA A 140 4.59 -11.37 6.97
C ALA A 140 3.52 -12.45 6.74
N ARG A 141 2.28 -12.04 6.49
CA ARG A 141 1.19 -12.97 6.16
C ARG A 141 1.45 -13.69 4.84
N LEU A 142 1.87 -12.97 3.79
CA LEU A 142 2.22 -13.56 2.50
C LEU A 142 3.36 -14.57 2.62
N GLN A 143 4.43 -14.22 3.33
CA GLN A 143 5.57 -15.12 3.58
C GLN A 143 5.13 -16.41 4.28
N ARG A 144 4.14 -16.35 5.19
CA ARG A 144 3.57 -17.54 5.85
C ARG A 144 2.65 -18.38 4.96
N VAL A 145 1.92 -17.76 4.04
CA VAL A 145 0.96 -18.45 3.15
C VAL A 145 1.66 -19.12 1.96
N ILE A 146 2.78 -18.56 1.48
CA ILE A 146 3.56 -19.10 0.35
C ILE A 146 3.92 -20.60 0.51
N PRO A 147 4.47 -21.09 1.65
CA PRO A 147 4.78 -22.51 1.79
C PRO A 147 3.51 -23.40 1.77
N LEU A 148 2.40 -22.92 2.35
CA LEU A 148 1.12 -23.66 2.35
C LEU A 148 0.54 -23.81 0.93
N LEU A 149 0.74 -22.80 0.09
CA LEU A 149 0.35 -22.85 -1.33
C LEU A 149 1.14 -23.87 -2.13
N GLN A 150 2.41 -24.08 -1.79
CA GLN A 150 3.23 -25.10 -2.43
C GLN A 150 2.73 -26.51 -2.10
N GLU A 151 2.33 -26.74 -0.85
CA GLU A 151 1.76 -28.02 -0.41
C GLU A 151 0.40 -28.31 -1.08
N LEU A 152 -0.42 -27.26 -1.30
CA LEU A 152 -1.69 -27.39 -2.01
C LEU A 152 -1.53 -27.88 -3.46
N SER A 153 -0.39 -27.57 -4.10
CA SER A 153 -0.04 -27.88 -5.48
C SER A 153 -1.10 -27.46 -6.52
N ASN A 154 -1.74 -26.30 -6.33
CA ASN A 154 -2.72 -25.75 -7.28
C ASN A 154 -2.10 -24.61 -8.12
N GLY A 155 -1.81 -24.90 -9.40
CA GLY A 155 -1.17 -23.95 -10.31
C GLY A 155 -1.97 -22.66 -10.57
N GLU A 156 -3.31 -22.71 -10.51
CA GLU A 156 -4.14 -21.51 -10.71
C GLU A 156 -4.02 -20.54 -9.54
N ILE A 157 -4.05 -21.07 -8.31
CA ILE A 157 -3.90 -20.27 -7.09
C ILE A 157 -2.47 -19.74 -7.00
N ASN A 158 -1.46 -20.56 -7.33
CA ASN A 158 -0.05 -20.15 -7.35
C ASN A 158 0.19 -18.98 -8.33
N HIS A 159 -0.31 -19.10 -9.56
CA HIS A 159 -0.23 -18.02 -10.54
C HIS A 159 -0.96 -16.76 -10.07
N THR A 160 -2.13 -16.91 -9.44
CA THR A 160 -2.91 -15.79 -8.91
C THR A 160 -2.13 -15.04 -7.84
N VAL A 161 -1.50 -15.75 -6.90
CA VAL A 161 -0.67 -15.15 -5.84
C VAL A 161 0.57 -14.46 -6.42
N ARG A 162 1.23 -15.11 -7.38
CA ARG A 162 2.37 -14.51 -8.10
C ARG A 162 1.96 -13.19 -8.77
N ARG A 163 0.83 -13.17 -9.49
CA ARG A 163 0.30 -11.96 -10.13
C ARG A 163 -0.05 -10.90 -9.08
N LEU A 164 -0.70 -11.29 -7.99
CA LEU A 164 -1.10 -10.38 -6.93
C LEU A 164 0.10 -9.65 -6.34
N VAL A 165 1.20 -10.35 -6.08
CA VAL A 165 2.42 -9.74 -5.51
C VAL A 165 3.22 -8.97 -6.57
N LEU A 166 3.53 -9.58 -7.71
CA LEU A 166 4.43 -8.96 -8.69
C LEU A 166 3.79 -7.83 -9.48
N LYS A 167 2.47 -7.84 -9.66
CA LYS A 167 1.75 -6.88 -10.47
C LYS A 167 0.87 -5.96 -9.64
N ASP A 168 -0.04 -6.52 -8.84
CA ASP A 168 -1.07 -5.71 -8.19
C ASP A 168 -0.47 -4.94 -7.00
N LEU A 169 0.24 -5.62 -6.11
CA LEU A 169 0.94 -5.01 -4.98
C LEU A 169 2.03 -4.04 -5.44
N ASN A 170 2.80 -4.44 -6.46
CA ASN A 170 3.76 -3.55 -7.14
C ASN A 170 3.08 -2.28 -7.68
N GLY A 171 1.98 -2.44 -8.41
CA GLY A 171 1.25 -1.33 -9.02
C GLY A 171 0.64 -0.35 -8.02
N VAL A 172 0.36 -0.79 -6.78
CA VAL A 172 -0.14 0.11 -5.73
C VAL A 172 1.01 0.76 -4.97
N ILE A 173 2.06 0.00 -4.64
CA ILE A 173 3.16 0.48 -3.79
C ILE A 173 4.13 1.38 -4.56
N ASN A 174 4.61 0.98 -5.73
CA ASN A 174 5.68 1.73 -6.43
C ASN A 174 5.27 3.15 -6.84
N PRO A 175 4.08 3.38 -7.41
CA PRO A 175 3.63 4.74 -7.67
C PRO A 175 3.50 5.57 -6.40
N PHE A 176 3.05 4.96 -5.30
CA PHE A 176 2.88 5.65 -4.02
C PHE A 176 4.22 6.08 -3.41
N LEU A 177 5.23 5.21 -3.45
CA LEU A 177 6.56 5.53 -2.90
C LEU A 177 7.28 6.63 -3.69
N ARG A 178 6.95 6.80 -4.98
CA ARG A 178 7.45 7.90 -5.81
C ARG A 178 6.79 9.25 -5.50
N LEU A 179 5.68 9.28 -4.76
CA LEU A 179 5.01 10.53 -4.40
C LEU A 179 5.80 11.27 -3.30
N GLY A 180 5.80 12.59 -3.37
CA GLY A 180 6.30 13.45 -2.28
C GLY A 180 5.40 13.40 -1.04
N GLY A 181 5.90 13.84 0.12
CA GLY A 181 5.23 13.72 1.42
C GLY A 181 3.76 14.17 1.44
N GLU A 182 3.46 15.37 0.95
CA GLU A 182 2.07 15.88 0.93
C GLU A 182 1.14 15.08 -0.01
N ALA A 183 1.69 14.61 -1.14
CA ALA A 183 0.95 13.79 -2.08
C ALA A 183 0.71 12.36 -1.54
N LYS A 184 1.63 11.82 -0.73
CA LYS A 184 1.44 10.57 0.00
C LYS A 184 0.26 10.69 0.97
N THR A 185 0.19 11.78 1.76
CA THR A 185 -0.94 11.99 2.70
C THR A 185 -2.28 12.07 1.97
N ARG A 186 -2.35 12.78 0.83
CA ARG A 186 -3.59 12.90 0.04
C ARG A 186 -4.03 11.57 -0.59
N ASN A 187 -3.08 10.75 -1.03
CA ASN A 187 -3.36 9.47 -1.67
C ASN A 187 -3.33 8.27 -0.72
N ARG A 188 -3.11 8.49 0.58
CA ARG A 188 -3.04 7.44 1.63
C ARG A 188 -4.18 6.43 1.51
N ARG A 189 -5.42 6.93 1.36
CA ARG A 189 -6.60 6.08 1.27
C ARG A 189 -6.54 5.10 0.10
N MET A 190 -5.97 5.51 -1.04
CA MET A 190 -5.84 4.63 -2.20
C MET A 190 -4.87 3.48 -1.91
N LEU A 191 -3.73 3.76 -1.27
CA LEU A 191 -2.79 2.70 -0.85
C LEU A 191 -3.41 1.79 0.20
N LEU A 192 -4.03 2.35 1.24
CA LEU A 192 -4.66 1.55 2.30
C LEU A 192 -5.77 0.65 1.76
N ASN A 193 -6.59 1.15 0.82
CA ASN A 193 -7.60 0.34 0.16
C ASN A 193 -6.96 -0.76 -0.69
N GLY A 194 -5.94 -0.44 -1.49
CA GLY A 194 -5.24 -1.44 -2.30
C GLY A 194 -4.59 -2.54 -1.45
N LEU A 195 -3.95 -2.17 -0.33
CA LEU A 195 -3.41 -3.14 0.63
C LEU A 195 -4.50 -4.00 1.25
N ARG A 196 -5.65 -3.40 1.61
CA ARG A 196 -6.80 -4.13 2.14
C ARG A 196 -7.41 -5.09 1.12
N ASP A 197 -7.47 -4.70 -0.15
CA ASP A 197 -7.99 -5.56 -1.22
C ASP A 197 -7.07 -6.77 -1.45
N VAL A 198 -5.75 -6.57 -1.42
CA VAL A 198 -4.76 -7.66 -1.47
C VAL A 198 -4.92 -8.57 -0.25
N ASP A 199 -5.05 -8.00 0.96
CA ASP A 199 -5.24 -8.78 2.19
C ASP A 199 -6.53 -9.63 2.15
N SER A 200 -7.60 -9.06 1.60
CA SER A 200 -8.89 -9.74 1.46
C SER A 200 -8.77 -10.93 0.50
N LYS A 201 -8.09 -10.77 -0.64
CA LYS A 201 -7.78 -11.87 -1.57
C LYS A 201 -6.92 -12.97 -0.94
N ILE A 202 -5.91 -12.59 -0.15
CA ILE A 202 -5.10 -13.57 0.59
C ILE A 202 -5.94 -14.32 1.63
N SER A 203 -6.93 -13.67 2.23
CA SER A 203 -7.89 -14.31 3.14
C SER A 203 -8.77 -15.34 2.43
N GLU A 204 -9.28 -15.03 1.24
CA GLU A 204 -10.05 -15.97 0.42
C GLU A 204 -9.22 -17.20 0.05
N ILE A 205 -7.96 -16.98 -0.34
CA ILE A 205 -7.02 -18.05 -0.67
C ILE A 205 -6.73 -18.92 0.57
N ALA A 206 -6.44 -18.30 1.72
CA ALA A 206 -6.21 -19.02 2.97
C ALA A 206 -7.42 -19.87 3.37
N SER A 207 -8.64 -19.33 3.26
CA SER A 207 -9.87 -20.09 3.53
C SER A 207 -10.05 -21.28 2.58
N THR A 208 -9.64 -21.14 1.32
CA THR A 208 -9.66 -22.24 0.35
C THR A 208 -8.70 -23.36 0.74
N ILE A 209 -7.50 -23.00 1.22
CA ILE A 209 -6.52 -23.97 1.75
C ILE A 209 -7.11 -24.68 2.95
N GLU A 210 -7.60 -23.94 3.95
CA GLU A 210 -8.20 -24.51 5.17
C GLU A 210 -9.36 -25.46 4.85
N HIS A 211 -10.22 -25.09 3.89
CA HIS A 211 -11.32 -25.96 3.48
C HIS A 211 -10.82 -27.28 2.89
N LYS A 212 -9.79 -27.25 2.04
CA LYS A 212 -9.19 -28.48 1.49
C LYS A 212 -8.55 -29.32 2.61
N ASP A 213 -7.81 -28.69 3.52
CA ASP A 213 -7.18 -29.39 4.64
C ASP A 213 -8.23 -30.08 5.54
N LEU A 214 -9.37 -29.44 5.78
CA LEU A 214 -10.49 -30.04 6.52
C LEU A 214 -11.06 -31.28 5.82
N MET A 215 -11.22 -31.23 4.49
CA MET A 215 -11.72 -32.38 3.71
C MET A 215 -10.72 -33.54 3.73
N GLU A 216 -9.42 -33.25 3.63
CA GLU A 216 -8.36 -34.26 3.76
C GLU A 216 -8.33 -34.89 5.16
N LEU A 217 -8.51 -34.09 6.21
CA LEU A 217 -8.61 -34.57 7.59
C LEU A 217 -9.83 -35.46 7.80
N GLN A 218 -11.00 -35.07 7.28
CA GLN A 218 -12.22 -35.89 7.35
C GLN A 218 -12.04 -37.23 6.64
N THR A 219 -11.49 -37.20 5.42
CA THR A 219 -11.22 -38.41 4.63
C THR A 219 -10.25 -39.36 5.36
N LYS A 220 -9.18 -38.81 5.96
CA LYS A 220 -8.22 -39.59 6.75
C LYS A 220 -8.85 -40.16 8.02
N ALA A 221 -9.69 -39.39 8.72
CA ALA A 221 -10.40 -39.85 9.90
C ALA A 221 -11.38 -41.00 9.57
N GLU A 222 -12.11 -40.89 8.46
CA GLU A 222 -13.02 -41.94 8.00
C GLU A 222 -12.26 -43.21 7.59
N LEU A 223 -11.15 -43.08 6.88
CA LEU A 223 -10.27 -44.22 6.55
C LEU A 223 -9.72 -44.92 7.80
N ILE A 224 -9.33 -44.15 8.82
CA ILE A 224 -8.89 -44.71 10.11
C ILE A 224 -10.05 -45.45 10.76
N HIS A 225 -11.23 -44.84 10.84
CA HIS A 225 -12.42 -45.47 11.41
C HIS A 225 -12.76 -46.78 10.68
N GLN A 226 -12.70 -46.80 9.34
CA GLN A 226 -12.92 -47.99 8.54
C GLN A 226 -11.87 -49.08 8.82
N ARG A 227 -10.57 -48.72 8.86
CA ARG A 227 -9.49 -49.70 9.14
C ARG A 227 -9.63 -50.36 10.50
N TYR A 228 -9.95 -49.61 11.54
CA TYR A 228 -10.03 -50.16 12.90
C TYR A 228 -11.38 -50.84 13.20
N SER A 229 -12.49 -50.34 12.65
CA SER A 229 -13.79 -51.03 12.76
C SER A 229 -13.85 -52.34 11.97
N SER A 230 -13.16 -52.42 10.83
CA SER A 230 -13.11 -53.64 10.01
C SER A 230 -12.10 -54.67 10.53
N SER A 231 -11.17 -54.28 11.39
CA SER A 231 -10.12 -55.17 11.94
C SER A 231 -10.50 -55.79 13.29
N GLU A 232 -11.64 -55.43 13.87
CA GLU A 232 -12.22 -56.05 15.09
C GLU A 232 -13.25 -57.16 14.81
N LEU A 233 -13.44 -57.57 13.54
CA LEU A 233 -14.27 -58.72 13.13
C LEU A 233 -13.40 -59.83 12.53
#